data_AF-A0A4V6A2L5-F1
#
_entry.id   AF-A0A4V6A2L5-F1
#
_cell.length_a   1.000
_cell.length_b   1.000
_cell.length_c   1.000
_cell.angle_alpha   90.00
_cell.angle_beta   90.00
_cell.angle_gamma   90.00
#
_symmetry.space_group_name_H-M   'P 1'
#
loop_
_entity.id
_entity.type
_entity.pdbx_description
1 polymer ?
#
loop_
_entity_poly.entity_id
_entity_poly.type
_entity_poly.pdbx_seq_one_letter_code
_entity_poly.pdbx_strand_id
1 'polypeptide(L)'
;MAAKDEDLLKCGFCHASVGKEAVVAMNRPWHSEHFLCSECNQPIRQTYQIANNNPFCINCFAMKHNSRCAGCNEVLPEKCLKAMDKHWHPHCFVCSLCRRPLPNGEYYLIDNQPYDLDCHWAKRLEKRNHMQQEMHVRYHEDL
;
A
#
# COMPACT_ATOMS: atom_id res chain seq x y z
N MET A 1 40.03 -40.01 22.45
CA MET A 1 38.61 -39.75 22.12
C MET A 1 38.31 -38.32 22.49
N ALA A 2 38.07 -37.45 21.52
CA ALA A 2 37.61 -36.09 21.76
C ALA A 2 36.60 -35.78 20.65
N ALA A 3 35.33 -36.05 20.92
CA ALA A 3 34.25 -35.49 20.12
C ALA A 3 34.36 -33.98 20.32
N LYS A 4 34.82 -33.28 19.28
CA LYS A 4 34.88 -31.82 19.29
C LYS A 4 33.47 -31.34 19.54
N ASP A 5 33.35 -30.46 20.52
CA ASP A 5 32.19 -29.64 20.84
C ASP A 5 31.77 -28.95 19.53
N GLU A 6 30.89 -29.61 18.76
CA GLU A 6 30.18 -28.95 17.68
C GLU A 6 29.29 -27.94 18.38
N ASP A 7 29.48 -26.65 18.09
CA ASP A 7 28.59 -25.57 18.51
C ASP A 7 27.15 -25.93 18.09
N LEU A 8 26.45 -26.65 18.96
CA LEU A 8 25.09 -27.12 18.77
C LEU A 8 24.20 -25.88 18.86
N LEU A 9 24.02 -25.26 17.70
CA LEU A 9 23.09 -24.15 17.47
C LEU A 9 21.75 -24.51 18.11
N LYS A 10 21.24 -23.67 19.02
CA LYS A 10 19.98 -23.90 19.73
C LYS A 10 18.87 -23.02 19.18
N CYS A 11 17.71 -23.62 18.94
CA CYS A 11 16.55 -22.93 18.40
C CYS A 11 16.14 -21.75 19.31
N GLY A 12 15.90 -20.58 18.71
CA GLY A 12 15.46 -19.37 19.43
C GLY A 12 14.13 -19.52 20.17
N PHE A 13 13.28 -20.47 19.75
CA PHE A 13 11.97 -20.76 20.34
C PHE A 13 12.00 -21.93 21.35
N CYS A 14 12.41 -23.12 20.90
CA CYS A 14 12.31 -24.34 21.72
C CYS A 14 13.62 -24.76 22.41
N HIS A 15 14.72 -24.05 22.15
CA HIS A 15 16.06 -24.29 22.71
C HIS A 15 16.71 -25.65 22.40
N ALA A 16 16.05 -26.52 21.63
CA ALA A 16 16.63 -27.75 21.11
C ALA A 16 17.66 -27.47 20.00
N SER A 17 18.56 -28.42 19.77
CA SER A 17 19.58 -28.34 18.72
C SER A 17 18.94 -28.25 17.33
N VAL A 18 19.40 -27.30 16.52
CA VAL A 18 18.93 -27.11 15.14
C VAL A 18 19.87 -27.82 14.18
N GLY A 19 19.30 -28.51 13.19
CA GLY A 19 20.08 -29.17 12.13
C GLY A 19 20.63 -28.19 11.08
N LYS A 20 21.17 -28.74 9.99
CA LYS A 20 21.81 -27.96 8.91
C LYS A 20 20.87 -27.02 8.14
N GLU A 21 19.56 -27.28 8.17
CA GLU A 21 18.53 -26.51 7.44
C GLU A 21 17.85 -25.44 8.31
N ALA A 22 18.56 -24.92 9.31
CA ALA A 22 18.03 -23.91 10.21
C ALA A 22 17.78 -22.56 9.51
N VAL A 23 16.71 -21.88 9.90
CA VAL A 23 16.49 -20.47 9.58
C VAL A 23 17.32 -19.62 10.53
N VAL A 24 18.19 -18.76 9.99
CA VAL A 24 18.96 -17.80 10.80
C VAL A 24 18.29 -16.44 10.73
N ALA A 25 17.73 -15.99 11.86
CA ALA A 25 17.00 -14.74 11.95
C ALA A 25 17.09 -14.16 13.37
N MET A 26 16.97 -12.85 13.53
CA MET A 26 17.08 -12.17 14.83
C MET A 26 18.33 -12.57 15.63
N ASN A 27 19.46 -12.73 14.94
CA ASN A 27 20.75 -13.17 15.49
C ASN A 27 20.70 -14.53 16.21
N ARG A 28 19.77 -15.42 15.84
CA ARG A 28 19.61 -16.78 16.39
C ARG A 28 19.21 -17.78 15.31
N PRO A 29 19.50 -19.08 15.48
CA PRO A 29 19.01 -20.14 14.60
C PRO A 29 17.62 -20.62 15.06
N TRP A 30 16.79 -21.07 14.12
CA TRP A 30 15.40 -21.50 14.35
C TRP A 30 15.07 -22.72 13.50
N HIS A 31 14.21 -23.60 14.01
CA HIS A 31 13.51 -24.54 13.13
C HIS A 31 12.60 -23.76 12.18
N SER A 32 12.44 -24.23 10.94
CA SER A 32 11.58 -23.60 9.93
C SER A 32 10.13 -23.42 10.41
N GLU A 33 9.63 -24.36 11.22
CA GLU A 33 8.28 -24.32 11.81
C GLU A 33 8.18 -23.45 13.07
N HIS A 34 9.30 -22.99 13.64
CA HIS A 34 9.31 -22.17 14.87
C HIS A 34 9.58 -20.69 14.60
N PHE A 35 10.00 -20.31 13.39
CA PHE A 35 10.12 -18.91 13.01
C PHE A 35 8.82 -18.43 12.36
N LEU A 36 7.85 -18.09 13.21
CA LEU A 36 6.47 -17.78 12.82
C LEU A 36 6.21 -16.27 12.81
N CYS A 37 5.31 -15.82 11.93
CA CYS A 37 4.79 -14.46 11.95
C CYS A 37 3.97 -14.22 13.22
N SER A 38 4.23 -13.13 13.93
CA SER A 38 3.57 -12.79 15.20
C SER A 38 2.12 -12.30 15.04
N GLU A 39 1.62 -12.18 13.80
CA GLU A 39 0.23 -11.82 13.51
C GLU A 39 -0.57 -13.00 12.97
N CYS A 40 -0.05 -13.73 11.96
CA CYS A 40 -0.78 -14.83 11.32
C CYS A 40 -0.34 -16.24 11.74
N ASN A 41 0.70 -16.35 12.57
CA ASN A 41 1.29 -17.62 13.05
C ASN A 41 1.75 -18.57 11.92
N GLN A 42 1.95 -18.08 10.70
CA GLN A 42 2.49 -18.87 9.59
C GLN A 42 4.02 -18.83 9.56
N PRO A 43 4.69 -19.93 9.16
CA PRO A 43 6.14 -19.97 8.97
C PRO A 43 6.64 -18.89 8.01
N ILE A 44 7.63 -18.12 8.43
CA ILE A 44 8.30 -17.12 7.60
C ILE A 44 9.45 -17.81 6.84
N ARG A 45 9.27 -17.99 5.53
CA ARG A 45 10.24 -18.69 4.66
C ARG A 45 11.18 -17.75 3.89
N GLN A 46 10.88 -16.46 3.87
CA GLN A 46 11.61 -15.44 3.09
C GLN A 46 12.00 -14.25 3.98
N THR A 47 12.07 -13.05 3.41
CA THR A 47 12.28 -11.80 4.15
C THR A 47 11.18 -11.54 5.19
N TYR A 48 11.56 -10.83 6.24
CA TYR A 48 10.69 -10.48 7.37
C TYR A 48 10.94 -9.05 7.83
N GLN A 49 10.00 -8.53 8.60
CA GLN A 49 10.11 -7.23 9.27
C GLN A 49 10.04 -7.42 10.78
N ILE A 50 10.71 -6.55 11.54
CA ILE A 50 10.70 -6.57 13.01
C ILE A 50 9.91 -5.36 13.51
N ALA A 51 8.90 -5.62 14.34
CA ALA A 51 8.21 -4.58 15.11
C ALA A 51 8.12 -5.02 16.58
N ASN A 52 8.44 -4.13 17.52
CA ASN A 52 8.39 -4.42 18.96
C ASN A 52 9.12 -5.73 19.34
N ASN A 53 10.30 -5.96 18.76
CA ASN A 53 11.10 -7.19 18.94
C ASN A 53 10.42 -8.50 18.51
N ASN A 54 9.39 -8.43 17.67
CA ASN A 54 8.68 -9.59 17.15
C ASN A 54 8.79 -9.68 15.62
N PRO A 55 8.96 -10.89 15.05
CA PRO A 55 9.04 -11.07 13.61
C PRO A 55 7.63 -11.09 12.97
N PHE A 56 7.49 -10.40 11.85
CA PHE A 56 6.28 -10.35 11.02
C PHE A 56 6.62 -10.72 9.58
N CYS A 57 5.72 -11.45 8.92
CA CYS A 57 5.80 -11.60 7.47
C CYS A 57 5.53 -10.24 6.79
N ILE A 58 6.06 -10.06 5.57
CA ILE A 58 5.93 -8.81 4.81
C ILE A 58 4.47 -8.35 4.69
N ASN A 59 3.54 -9.28 4.44
CA ASN A 59 2.13 -8.98 4.27
C ASN A 59 1.49 -8.45 5.55
N CYS A 60 1.64 -9.15 6.68
CA CYS A 60 1.07 -8.73 7.96
C CYS A 60 1.68 -7.41 8.44
N PHE A 61 2.98 -7.22 8.25
CA PHE A 61 3.64 -5.95 8.60
C PHE A 61 3.07 -4.80 7.75
N ALA A 62 3.01 -4.97 6.43
CA ALA A 62 2.48 -3.95 5.53
C ALA A 62 1.02 -3.61 5.87
N MET A 63 0.16 -4.60 6.12
CA MET A 63 -1.24 -4.38 6.49
C MET A 63 -1.43 -3.53 7.74
N LYS A 64 -0.50 -3.62 8.70
CA LYS A 64 -0.58 -2.94 9.99
C LYS A 64 0.09 -1.56 9.98
N HIS A 65 1.15 -1.40 9.19
CA HIS A 65 2.02 -0.22 9.24
C HIS A 65 1.95 0.69 8.02
N ASN A 66 1.54 0.18 6.85
CA ASN A 66 1.50 0.99 5.64
C ASN A 66 0.16 1.73 5.49
N SER A 67 0.21 2.87 4.82
CA SER A 67 -0.98 3.64 4.46
C SER A 67 -1.88 2.89 3.49
N ARG A 68 -3.19 3.18 3.51
CA ARG A 68 -4.16 2.64 2.55
C ARG A 68 -4.35 3.59 1.38
N CYS A 69 -4.55 3.03 0.20
CA CYS A 69 -4.86 3.76 -1.02
C CYS A 69 -6.24 4.39 -0.92
N ALA A 70 -6.36 5.69 -1.20
CA ALA A 70 -7.64 6.38 -1.21
C ALA A 70 -8.59 5.95 -2.34
N GLY A 71 -8.07 5.31 -3.40
CA GLY A 71 -8.86 4.86 -4.55
C GLY A 71 -9.42 3.44 -4.41
N CYS A 72 -8.66 2.50 -3.86
CA CYS A 72 -9.08 1.09 -3.74
C CYS A 72 -9.12 0.55 -2.30
N ASN A 73 -8.68 1.35 -1.31
CA ASN A 73 -8.58 0.97 0.10
C ASN A 73 -7.58 -0.16 0.43
N GLU A 74 -6.83 -0.63 -0.55
CA GLU A 74 -5.76 -1.60 -0.37
C GLU A 74 -4.48 -0.98 0.18
N VAL A 75 -3.68 -1.81 0.83
CA VAL A 75 -2.41 -1.42 1.45
C VAL A 75 -1.42 -0.94 0.38
N LEU A 76 -0.73 0.17 0.64
CA LEU A 76 0.27 0.71 -0.26
C LEU A 76 1.64 0.10 0.00
N PRO A 77 2.47 -0.10 -1.04
CA PRO A 77 3.89 -0.34 -0.86
C PRO A 77 4.59 0.91 -0.30
N GLU A 78 5.86 0.80 0.11
CA GLU A 78 6.65 1.94 0.62
C GLU A 78 6.66 3.13 -0.35
N LYS A 79 6.69 2.87 -1.66
CA LYS A 79 6.61 3.90 -2.71
C LYS A 79 5.16 4.07 -3.17
N CYS A 80 4.52 5.16 -2.76
CA CYS A 80 3.17 5.52 -3.17
C CYS A 80 3.10 6.97 -3.69
N LEU A 81 2.05 7.27 -4.44
CA LEU A 81 1.79 8.63 -4.92
C LEU A 81 1.09 9.42 -3.82
N LYS A 82 1.56 10.64 -3.56
CA LYS A 82 0.94 11.60 -2.63
C LYS A 82 0.25 12.69 -3.44
N ALA A 83 -1.06 12.80 -3.30
CA ALA A 83 -1.87 13.82 -3.95
C ALA A 83 -3.15 14.06 -3.16
N MET A 84 -3.64 15.30 -3.17
CA MET A 84 -4.88 15.70 -2.47
C MET A 84 -4.88 15.26 -1.00
N ASP A 85 -3.75 15.47 -0.30
CA ASP A 85 -3.50 15.08 1.10
C ASP A 85 -3.75 13.59 1.41
N LYS A 86 -3.73 12.74 0.38
CA LYS A 86 -3.96 11.30 0.47
C LYS A 86 -2.87 10.52 -0.26
N HIS A 87 -2.84 9.22 0.02
CA HIS A 87 -1.91 8.29 -0.61
C HIS A 87 -2.64 7.38 -1.61
N TRP A 88 -1.99 7.08 -2.72
CA TRP A 88 -2.59 6.39 -3.86
C TRP A 88 -1.62 5.40 -4.49
N HIS A 89 -2.15 4.30 -5.02
CA HIS A 89 -1.42 3.54 -6.03
C HIS A 89 -1.33 4.39 -7.31
N PRO A 90 -0.22 4.34 -8.06
CA PRO A 90 -0.11 5.08 -9.32
C PRO A 90 -1.25 4.79 -10.32
N HIS A 91 -1.77 3.56 -10.34
CA HIS A 91 -2.90 3.17 -11.19
C HIS A 91 -4.28 3.56 -10.60
N CYS A 92 -4.37 3.93 -9.32
CA CYS A 92 -5.62 4.34 -8.67
C CYS A 92 -5.84 5.85 -8.77
N PHE A 93 -4.78 6.64 -8.95
CA PHE A 93 -4.89 8.07 -9.17
C PHE A 93 -5.08 8.35 -10.67
N VAL A 94 -6.35 8.49 -11.07
CA VAL A 94 -6.77 8.56 -12.48
C VAL A 94 -7.65 9.78 -12.74
N CYS A 95 -7.72 10.22 -13.99
CA CYS A 95 -8.67 11.24 -14.42
C CYS A 95 -10.12 10.78 -14.17
N SER A 96 -10.92 11.66 -13.57
CA SER A 96 -12.32 11.38 -13.21
C SER A 96 -13.25 11.30 -14.43
N LEU A 97 -12.79 11.73 -15.60
CA LEU A 97 -13.52 11.60 -16.87
C LEU A 97 -13.02 10.42 -17.71
N CYS A 98 -11.76 10.45 -18.15
CA CYS A 98 -11.25 9.45 -19.10
C CYS A 98 -10.62 8.21 -18.45
N ARG A 99 -10.49 8.20 -17.11
CA ARG A 99 -9.90 7.10 -16.32
C ARG A 99 -8.43 6.79 -16.62
N ARG A 100 -7.73 7.62 -17.40
CA ARG A 100 -6.28 7.48 -17.61
C ARG A 100 -5.53 7.80 -16.31
N PRO A 101 -4.45 7.05 -15.99
CA PRO A 101 -3.57 7.39 -14.88
C PRO A 101 -3.06 8.83 -14.97
N LEU A 102 -2.90 9.46 -13.82
CA LEU A 102 -2.30 10.79 -13.67
C LEU A 102 -0.92 10.66 -12.98
N PRO A 103 0.07 10.00 -13.62
CA PRO A 103 1.39 9.90 -13.05
C PRO A 103 2.08 11.27 -13.11
N ASN A 104 2.91 11.57 -12.11
CA ASN A 104 3.84 12.71 -12.08
C ASN A 104 3.29 14.07 -11.61
N GLY A 105 2.08 14.11 -11.04
CA GLY A 105 1.62 15.28 -10.27
C GLY A 105 1.06 16.44 -11.10
N GLU A 106 1.04 16.34 -12.42
CA GLU A 106 0.30 17.26 -13.28
C GLU A 106 -1.17 16.81 -13.37
N TYR A 107 -2.03 17.45 -12.57
CA TYR A 107 -3.48 17.24 -12.58
C TYR A 107 -4.20 18.55 -12.26
N TYR A 108 -5.47 18.61 -12.65
CA TYR A 108 -6.33 19.75 -12.40
C TYR A 108 -7.53 19.32 -11.56
N LEU A 109 -7.98 20.17 -10.65
CA LEU A 109 -9.10 19.88 -9.76
C LEU A 109 -10.37 20.62 -10.19
N ILE A 110 -11.47 19.87 -10.29
CA ILE A 110 -12.83 20.42 -10.37
C ILE A 110 -13.66 19.70 -9.30
N ASP A 111 -14.30 20.44 -8.40
CA ASP A 111 -15.11 19.89 -7.30
C ASP A 111 -14.38 18.78 -6.50
N ASN A 112 -13.09 18.99 -6.21
CA ASN A 112 -12.21 18.01 -5.55
C ASN A 112 -12.06 16.66 -6.29
N GLN A 113 -12.25 16.65 -7.61
CA GLN A 113 -11.98 15.49 -8.46
C GLN A 113 -10.79 15.79 -9.40
N PRO A 114 -9.85 14.85 -9.56
CA PRO A 114 -8.69 15.05 -10.43
C PRO A 114 -9.03 14.79 -11.91
N TYR A 115 -8.49 15.63 -12.78
CA TYR A 115 -8.63 15.54 -14.24
C TYR A 115 -7.27 15.74 -14.92
N ASP A 116 -7.10 15.10 -16.08
CA ASP A 116 -6.06 15.51 -17.02
C ASP A 116 -6.40 16.86 -17.66
N LEU A 117 -5.44 17.44 -18.38
CA LEU A 117 -5.56 18.75 -19.01
C LEU A 117 -6.75 18.86 -19.97
N ASP A 118 -6.89 17.87 -20.87
CA ASP A 118 -7.93 17.87 -21.90
C ASP A 118 -9.32 17.73 -21.28
N CYS A 119 -9.46 16.81 -20.34
CA CYS A 119 -10.72 16.55 -19.63
C CYS A 119 -11.12 17.72 -18.72
N HIS A 120 -10.15 18.41 -18.13
CA HIS A 120 -10.40 19.62 -17.33
C HIS A 120 -11.00 20.73 -18.19
N TRP A 121 -10.46 20.99 -19.38
CA TRP A 121 -11.02 21.99 -20.30
C TRP A 121 -12.38 21.59 -20.85
N ALA A 122 -12.57 20.32 -21.20
CA ALA A 122 -13.86 19.80 -21.63
C ALA A 122 -14.95 20.04 -20.55
N LYS A 123 -14.65 19.73 -19.29
CA LYS A 123 -15.57 19.94 -18.16
C LYS A 123 -15.88 21.41 -17.89
N ARG A 124 -14.91 22.33 -18.02
CA ARG A 124 -15.17 23.78 -17.89
C ARG A 124 -16.08 24.29 -19.01
N LEU A 125 -15.89 23.80 -20.23
CA LEU A 125 -16.74 24.18 -21.36
C LEU A 125 -18.19 23.71 -21.15
N GLU A 126 -18.38 22.46 -20.72
CA GLU A 126 -19.70 21.91 -20.37
C GLU A 126 -20.40 22.75 -19.29
N LYS A 127 -19.72 23.05 -18.16
CA LYS A 127 -20.30 23.88 -17.09
C LYS A 127 -20.71 25.28 -17.59
N ARG A 128 -19.89 25.92 -18.43
CA ARG A 128 -20.20 27.24 -19.01
C ARG A 128 -21.47 27.19 -19.86
N ASN A 129 -21.59 26.16 -20.71
CA ASN A 129 -22.75 26.01 -21.59
C ASN A 129 -24.02 25.74 -20.77
N HIS A 130 -23.94 24.91 -19.72
CA HIS A 130 -25.06 24.65 -18.82
C HIS A 130 -25.54 25.90 -18.09
N MET A 131 -24.62 26.71 -17.53
CA MET A 131 -24.97 27.97 -16.86
C MET A 131 -25.68 28.95 -17.81
N GLN A 132 -25.27 29.02 -19.08
CA GLN A 132 -25.93 29.86 -20.08
C GLN A 132 -27.34 29.36 -20.42
N GLN A 133 -27.55 28.05 -20.47
CA GLN A 133 -28.88 27.46 -20.67
C GLN A 133 -29.79 27.68 -19.46
N GLU A 134 -29.31 27.46 -18.24
CA GLU A 134 -30.09 27.70 -17.01
C GLU A 134 -30.52 29.17 -16.86
N MET A 135 -29.63 30.11 -17.21
CA MET A 135 -29.99 31.54 -17.23
C MET A 135 -31.09 31.85 -18.26
N HIS A 136 -31.07 31.20 -19.42
CA HIS A 136 -32.10 31.39 -20.44
C HIS A 136 -33.45 30.77 -20.01
N VAL A 137 -33.45 29.58 -19.41
CA VAL A 137 -34.68 28.92 -18.93
C VAL A 137 -35.36 29.74 -17.84
N ARG A 138 -34.61 30.20 -16.82
CA ARG A 138 -35.19 31.04 -15.76
C ARG A 138 -35.85 32.31 -16.30
N TYR A 139 -35.27 32.91 -17.33
CA TYR A 139 -35.84 34.10 -17.97
C TYR A 139 -37.17 33.84 -18.69
N HIS A 140 -37.42 32.60 -19.15
CA HIS A 140 -38.67 32.21 -19.81
C HIS A 140 -39.71 31.60 -18.86
N GLU A 141 -39.33 31.22 -17.63
CA GLU A 141 -40.25 30.71 -16.60
C GLU A 141 -40.89 31.82 -15.73
N ASP A 142 -40.30 33.02 -15.71
CA ASP A 142 -40.79 34.21 -14.99
C ASP A 142 -41.76 35.10 -15.84
N LEU A 143 -42.24 34.61 -16.99
CA LEU A 143 -43.24 35.22 -17.87
C LEU A 143 -44.54 34.41 -17.89
#